data_AF-A0AAN8Q7Q6-F1
#
_entry.id   AF-A0AAN8Q7Q6-F1
#
_cell.length_a   1.000
_cell.length_b   1.000
_cell.length_c   1.000
_cell.angle_alpha   90.00
_cell.angle_beta   90.00
_cell.angle_gamma   90.00
#
_symmetry.space_group_name_H-M   'P 1'
#
loop_
_entity.id
_entity.type
_entity.pdbx_description
1 polymer ?
#
loop_
_entity_poly.entity_id
_entity_poly.type
_entity_poly.pdbx_seq_one_letter_code
_entity_poly.pdbx_strand_id
1 'polypeptide(L)'
;MMASMSQRRNMTHSQQQRVTSEFRQQEEQREDQTKRITKDRQMQANLMSEERLEKKRYLRKVQDELHESQIEDALIKAEEERIYKEKQLEQEERMAQELARISYEKLRDEKIRQYIKENSVELRELEGKLKSAYLNRERAAQIAEKESMRYETVRQEADIARKMKSEHERASVEQEKQDHKRYEEVVQYQQELEQQLEDKEHKRQEAYEEFLKEKLMVDEIVRKIYEEDQMERQLRLEKITATQRYIEEFKSQQTEWRLMEREKMEAENRRILEFASYQQLKEKNRMEKVREREQAKEHLHQMLTEKIEMERQQRDEMERVREELCLEEQAEAARQKQIEEMEKRIRQRLELQQTCQEQIAFKEMRRQAEKEEEEAFRQMMMAKFAEDDRIEQMNAQKRRMKQLEHKRAVEKLLEDRRQQYLADKEREAEERAIEQEREALRRQIIEEERQRLLKLHATKLLGYLPKGIFREDDLEHFDEDFRSNFQKRQADIFDEESWGDDE
;
A
#
# COMPACT_ATOMS: atom_id res chain seq x y z
N MET A 1 16.62 -135.65 93.39
CA MET A 1 17.40 -136.83 93.81
C MET A 1 16.88 -138.05 93.08
N MET A 2 17.80 -138.99 92.84
CA MET A 2 17.51 -140.40 92.53
C MET A 2 16.53 -141.04 93.54
N ALA A 3 16.06 -142.23 93.15
CA ALA A 3 15.39 -143.29 93.92
C ALA A 3 13.86 -143.18 94.03
N SER A 4 13.08 -143.94 93.24
CA SER A 4 12.92 -145.41 93.29
C SER A 4 12.32 -145.89 94.62
N MET A 5 11.01 -146.17 94.58
CA MET A 5 10.19 -147.16 95.31
C MET A 5 8.76 -146.63 95.36
N SER A 6 8.10 -146.50 94.21
CA SER A 6 6.64 -146.43 94.17
C SER A 6 6.16 -147.69 93.50
N GLN A 7 5.50 -148.51 94.32
CA GLN A 7 4.83 -149.73 93.92
C GLN A 7 4.08 -149.49 92.60
N ARG A 8 4.34 -150.35 91.61
CA ARG A 8 3.68 -150.36 90.30
C ARG A 8 2.16 -150.24 90.52
N ARG A 9 1.59 -149.10 90.16
CA ARG A 9 0.15 -148.94 89.92
C ARG A 9 0.04 -148.27 88.57
N ASN A 10 -0.19 -149.09 87.55
CA ASN A 10 -0.27 -148.64 86.16
C ASN A 10 -1.30 -147.51 86.07
N MET A 11 -0.81 -146.28 85.92
CA MET A 11 -1.63 -145.15 85.54
C MET A 11 -2.06 -145.42 84.11
N THR A 12 -3.31 -145.84 83.98
CA THR A 12 -3.95 -146.13 82.72
C THR A 12 -3.78 -144.95 81.76
N HIS A 13 -3.65 -145.25 80.48
CA HIS A 13 -3.42 -144.35 79.33
C HIS A 13 -4.09 -142.96 79.39
N SER A 14 -5.24 -142.82 80.05
CA SER A 14 -5.96 -141.55 80.14
C SER A 14 -5.25 -140.45 80.94
N GLN A 15 -4.37 -140.78 81.90
CA GLN A 15 -3.70 -139.76 82.72
C GLN A 15 -2.49 -139.13 82.02
N GLN A 16 -1.77 -139.88 81.19
CA GLN A 16 -0.63 -139.36 80.41
C GLN A 16 -1.08 -138.47 79.26
N GLN A 17 -2.27 -138.76 78.70
CA GLN A 17 -2.93 -137.91 77.73
C GLN A 17 -3.30 -136.53 78.30
N ARG A 18 -3.59 -136.41 79.61
CA ARG A 18 -3.92 -135.12 80.24
C ARG A 18 -2.72 -134.17 80.34
N VAL A 19 -1.60 -134.61 80.90
CA VAL A 19 -0.45 -133.71 81.18
C VAL A 19 0.20 -133.18 79.89
N THR A 20 0.30 -134.02 78.85
CA THR A 20 0.82 -133.59 77.54
C THR A 20 -0.13 -132.63 76.83
N SER A 21 -1.43 -132.78 77.06
CA SER A 21 -2.41 -131.81 76.57
C SER A 21 -2.28 -130.45 77.28
N GLU A 22 -2.00 -130.43 78.59
CA GLU A 22 -1.86 -129.19 79.37
C GLU A 22 -0.60 -128.37 79.01
N PHE A 23 0.54 -129.02 78.73
CA PHE A 23 1.78 -128.29 78.38
C PHE A 23 1.72 -127.67 76.97
N ARG A 24 1.15 -128.41 76.00
CA ARG A 24 0.87 -127.87 74.66
C ARG A 24 -0.04 -126.66 74.74
N GLN A 25 -1.05 -126.71 75.62
CA GLN A 25 -1.93 -125.57 75.86
C GLN A 25 -1.19 -124.34 76.39
N GLN A 26 -0.14 -124.48 77.22
CA GLN A 26 0.60 -123.33 77.76
C GLN A 26 1.57 -122.68 76.76
N GLU A 27 2.25 -123.46 75.92
CA GLU A 27 3.12 -122.89 74.88
C GLU A 27 2.32 -122.20 73.78
N GLU A 28 1.21 -122.81 73.37
CA GLU A 28 0.23 -122.17 72.48
C GLU A 28 -0.19 -120.81 73.04
N GLN A 29 -0.48 -120.72 74.35
CA GLN A 29 -0.84 -119.45 74.99
C GLN A 29 0.24 -118.37 74.92
N ARG A 30 1.54 -118.71 75.00
CA ARG A 30 2.64 -117.72 74.98
C ARG A 30 2.98 -117.26 73.56
N GLU A 31 3.02 -118.17 72.61
CA GLU A 31 3.15 -117.79 71.20
C GLU A 31 1.98 -116.91 70.79
N ASP A 32 0.77 -117.22 71.26
CA ASP A 32 -0.40 -116.38 71.02
C ASP A 32 -0.23 -114.99 71.64
N GLN A 33 0.36 -114.86 72.83
CA GLN A 33 0.62 -113.54 73.45
C GLN A 33 1.66 -112.70 72.69
N THR A 34 2.74 -113.29 72.21
CA THR A 34 3.78 -112.54 71.46
C THR A 34 3.32 -112.16 70.05
N LYS A 35 2.55 -113.05 69.39
CA LYS A 35 1.85 -112.75 68.14
C LYS A 35 0.83 -111.61 68.34
N ARG A 36 0.19 -111.51 69.50
CA ARG A 36 -0.67 -110.36 69.86
C ARG A 36 0.11 -109.06 69.99
N ILE A 37 1.20 -109.02 70.76
CA ILE A 37 1.98 -107.79 71.00
C ILE A 37 2.62 -107.26 69.69
N THR A 38 3.16 -108.15 68.85
CA THR A 38 3.74 -107.75 67.56
C THR A 38 2.67 -107.21 66.61
N LYS A 39 1.48 -107.84 66.57
CA LYS A 39 0.30 -107.29 65.89
C LYS A 39 -0.09 -105.91 66.44
N ASP A 40 -0.13 -105.73 67.76
CA ASP A 40 -0.49 -104.46 68.38
C ASP A 40 0.50 -103.33 68.03
N ARG A 41 1.80 -103.62 68.04
CA ARG A 41 2.83 -102.63 67.68
C ARG A 41 2.80 -102.26 66.21
N GLN A 42 2.53 -103.23 65.33
CA GLN A 42 2.36 -103.00 63.89
C GLN A 42 1.06 -102.22 63.61
N MET A 43 -0.02 -102.50 64.34
CA MET A 43 -1.24 -101.69 64.34
C MET A 43 -0.97 -100.25 64.78
N GLN A 44 -0.22 -100.02 65.87
CA GLN A 44 0.13 -98.67 66.31
C GLN A 44 0.96 -97.88 65.28
N ALA A 45 1.96 -98.50 64.66
CA ALA A 45 2.76 -97.82 63.63
C ALA A 45 1.92 -97.48 62.39
N ASN A 46 1.01 -98.38 61.99
CA ASN A 46 0.07 -98.14 60.91
C ASN A 46 -0.88 -96.99 61.27
N LEU A 47 -1.46 -96.98 62.47
CA LEU A 47 -2.30 -95.89 62.99
C LEU A 47 -1.59 -94.53 62.92
N MET A 48 -0.35 -94.42 63.41
CA MET A 48 0.40 -93.16 63.35
C MET A 48 0.78 -92.73 61.92
N SER A 49 0.99 -93.69 61.02
CA SER A 49 1.25 -93.42 59.60
C SER A 49 -0.03 -92.98 58.88
N GLU A 50 -1.17 -93.56 59.23
CA GLU A 50 -2.50 -93.17 58.76
C GLU A 50 -2.82 -91.76 59.23
N GLU A 51 -2.62 -91.43 60.52
CA GLU A 51 -2.81 -90.07 61.03
C GLU A 51 -1.93 -89.02 60.32
N ARG A 52 -0.69 -89.36 59.98
CA ARG A 52 0.21 -88.47 59.22
C ARG A 52 -0.22 -88.30 57.77
N LEU A 53 -0.68 -89.39 57.13
CA LEU A 53 -1.22 -89.36 55.77
C LEU A 53 -2.53 -88.56 55.73
N GLU A 54 -3.39 -88.73 56.74
CA GLU A 54 -4.62 -87.96 56.91
C GLU A 54 -4.31 -86.47 57.12
N LYS A 55 -3.35 -86.11 57.99
CA LYS A 55 -2.91 -84.72 58.15
C LYS A 55 -2.35 -84.12 56.85
N LYS A 56 -1.54 -84.87 56.08
CA LYS A 56 -1.05 -84.41 54.77
C LYS A 56 -2.16 -84.26 53.73
N ARG A 57 -3.13 -85.18 53.70
CA ARG A 57 -4.31 -85.10 52.84
C ARG A 57 -5.16 -83.90 53.21
N TYR A 58 -5.37 -83.66 54.51
CA TYR A 58 -6.07 -82.48 55.01
C TYR A 58 -5.35 -81.18 54.63
N LEU A 59 -4.05 -81.07 54.86
CA LEU A 59 -3.27 -79.87 54.49
C LEU A 59 -3.26 -79.62 52.98
N ARG A 60 -3.21 -80.67 52.16
CA ARG A 60 -3.29 -80.53 50.70
C ARG A 60 -4.67 -80.03 50.28
N LYS A 61 -5.75 -80.59 50.84
CA LYS A 61 -7.12 -80.08 50.62
C LYS A 61 -7.25 -78.61 50.99
N VAL A 62 -6.73 -78.21 52.16
CA VAL A 62 -6.77 -76.79 52.59
C VAL A 62 -5.94 -75.89 51.66
N GLN A 63 -4.80 -76.36 51.15
CA GLN A 63 -4.01 -75.61 50.17
C GLN A 63 -4.72 -75.49 48.82
N ASP A 64 -5.35 -76.57 48.35
CA ASP A 64 -6.12 -76.58 47.11
C ASP A 64 -7.33 -75.64 47.24
N GLU A 65 -8.06 -75.69 48.36
CA GLU A 65 -9.17 -74.78 48.67
C GLU A 65 -8.72 -73.31 48.74
N LEU A 66 -7.56 -73.03 49.35
CA LEU A 66 -6.99 -71.66 49.38
C LEU A 66 -6.57 -71.18 47.99
N HIS A 67 -6.04 -72.08 47.16
CA HIS A 67 -5.65 -71.74 45.79
C HIS A 67 -6.87 -71.49 44.89
N GLU A 68 -7.90 -72.33 45.03
CA GLU A 68 -9.20 -72.14 44.38
C GLU A 68 -9.81 -70.79 44.78
N SER A 69 -9.84 -70.47 46.09
CA SER A 69 -10.32 -69.18 46.58
C SER A 69 -9.52 -67.99 46.04
N GLN A 70 -8.19 -68.10 45.91
CA GLN A 70 -7.37 -67.04 45.32
C GLN A 70 -7.64 -66.85 43.82
N ILE A 71 -7.89 -67.93 43.08
CA ILE A 71 -8.27 -67.88 41.67
C ILE A 71 -9.66 -67.26 41.53
N GLU A 72 -10.62 -67.66 42.35
CA GLU A 72 -11.97 -67.08 42.39
C GLU A 72 -11.91 -65.59 42.68
N ASP A 73 -11.17 -65.15 43.71
CA ASP A 73 -10.97 -63.75 44.03
C ASP A 73 -10.33 -62.96 42.88
N ALA A 74 -9.35 -63.57 42.18
CA ALA A 74 -8.70 -62.93 41.03
C ALA A 74 -9.65 -62.81 39.83
N LEU A 75 -10.50 -63.80 39.59
CA LEU A 75 -11.52 -63.78 38.55
C LEU A 75 -12.58 -62.73 38.84
N ILE A 76 -13.06 -62.65 40.09
CA ILE A 76 -14.03 -61.64 40.53
C ILE A 76 -13.43 -60.24 40.35
N LYS A 77 -12.20 -60.01 40.82
CA LYS A 77 -11.53 -58.70 40.62
C LYS A 77 -11.32 -58.35 39.16
N ALA A 78 -10.94 -59.32 38.32
CA ALA A 78 -10.78 -59.09 36.88
C ALA A 78 -12.12 -58.75 36.21
N GLU A 79 -13.22 -59.38 36.63
CA GLU A 79 -14.57 -59.10 36.14
C GLU A 79 -15.06 -57.72 36.62
N GLU A 80 -14.83 -57.37 37.90
CA GLU A 80 -15.09 -56.04 38.46
C GLU A 80 -14.29 -54.95 37.73
N GLU A 81 -13.01 -55.17 37.45
CA GLU A 81 -12.18 -54.24 36.66
C GLU A 81 -12.68 -54.11 35.22
N ARG A 82 -13.12 -55.21 34.59
CA ARG A 82 -13.70 -55.17 33.24
C ARG A 82 -14.97 -54.33 33.23
N ILE A 83 -15.88 -54.57 34.17
CA ILE A 83 -17.13 -53.80 34.32
C ILE A 83 -16.82 -52.34 34.64
N TYR A 84 -15.81 -52.06 35.47
CA TYR A 84 -15.41 -50.69 35.78
C TYR A 84 -14.87 -49.95 34.56
N LYS A 85 -13.99 -50.59 33.77
CA LYS A 85 -13.46 -50.03 32.51
C LYS A 85 -14.58 -49.83 31.48
N GLU A 86 -15.51 -50.76 31.37
CA GLU A 86 -16.67 -50.65 30.47
C GLU A 86 -17.54 -49.45 30.87
N LYS A 87 -17.83 -49.26 32.16
CA LYS A 87 -18.54 -48.07 32.67
C LYS A 87 -17.77 -46.77 32.44
N GLN A 88 -16.44 -46.78 32.54
CA GLN A 88 -15.62 -45.61 32.22
C GLN A 88 -15.69 -45.25 30.75
N LEU A 89 -15.54 -46.24 29.86
CA LEU A 89 -15.66 -46.05 28.41
C LEU A 89 -17.06 -45.54 28.03
N GLU A 90 -18.13 -46.09 28.59
CA GLU A 90 -19.48 -45.59 28.36
C GLU A 90 -19.65 -44.12 28.78
N GLN A 91 -19.04 -43.72 29.91
CA GLN A 91 -19.07 -42.32 30.36
C GLN A 91 -18.26 -41.43 29.42
N GLU A 92 -17.07 -41.86 29.02
CA GLU A 92 -16.21 -41.13 28.06
C GLU A 92 -16.91 -40.97 26.70
N GLU A 93 -17.56 -42.02 26.19
CA GLU A 93 -18.33 -41.97 24.95
C GLU A 93 -19.51 -41.01 25.05
N ARG A 94 -20.27 -41.03 26.15
CA ARG A 94 -21.35 -40.06 26.38
C ARG A 94 -20.82 -38.63 26.42
N MET A 95 -19.72 -38.40 27.13
CA MET A 95 -19.08 -37.09 27.20
C MET A 95 -18.57 -36.65 25.81
N ALA A 96 -17.96 -37.56 25.04
CA ALA A 96 -17.50 -37.27 23.69
C ALA A 96 -18.66 -36.95 22.73
N GLN A 97 -19.79 -37.66 22.84
CA GLN A 97 -20.99 -37.38 22.06
C GLN A 97 -21.60 -36.02 22.40
N GLU A 98 -21.70 -35.67 23.68
CA GLU A 98 -22.19 -34.35 24.10
C GLU A 98 -21.24 -33.22 23.67
N LEU A 99 -19.92 -33.42 23.79
CA LEU A 99 -18.94 -32.47 23.30
C LEU A 99 -19.02 -32.31 21.77
N ALA A 100 -19.18 -33.41 21.03
CA ALA A 100 -19.36 -33.39 19.59
C ALA A 100 -20.64 -32.63 19.21
N ARG A 101 -21.74 -32.88 19.92
CA ARG A 101 -23.01 -32.16 19.74
C ARG A 101 -22.85 -30.65 19.98
N ILE A 102 -22.25 -30.25 21.10
CA ILE A 102 -21.97 -28.83 21.41
C ILE A 102 -21.08 -28.21 20.32
N SER A 103 -20.07 -28.93 19.84
CA SER A 103 -19.18 -28.44 18.78
C SER A 103 -19.92 -28.25 17.45
N TYR A 104 -20.84 -29.16 17.11
CA TYR A 104 -21.65 -29.09 15.91
C TYR A 104 -22.67 -27.95 15.98
N GLU A 105 -23.33 -27.77 17.12
CA GLU A 105 -24.24 -26.64 17.37
C GLU A 105 -23.50 -25.30 17.23
N LYS A 106 -22.31 -25.16 17.84
CA LYS A 106 -21.46 -23.97 17.67
C LYS A 106 -21.08 -23.72 16.20
N LEU A 107 -20.65 -24.76 15.49
CA LEU A 107 -20.26 -24.63 14.08
C LEU A 107 -21.46 -24.25 13.20
N ARG A 108 -22.63 -24.83 13.47
CA ARG A 108 -23.89 -24.48 12.81
C ARG A 108 -24.23 -23.00 13.05
N ASP A 109 -24.16 -22.54 14.30
CA ASP A 109 -24.44 -21.15 14.65
C ASP A 109 -23.44 -20.18 14.03
N GLU A 110 -22.16 -20.53 13.99
CA GLU A 110 -21.13 -19.74 13.29
C GLU A 110 -21.39 -19.68 11.79
N LYS A 111 -21.78 -20.80 11.16
CA LYS A 111 -22.13 -20.83 9.73
C LYS A 111 -23.37 -20.00 9.42
N ILE A 112 -24.39 -20.04 10.29
CA ILE A 112 -25.58 -19.18 10.19
C ILE A 112 -25.18 -17.70 10.33
N ARG A 113 -24.34 -17.36 11.31
CA ARG A 113 -23.81 -16.00 11.48
C ARG A 113 -23.00 -15.54 10.27
N GLN A 114 -22.14 -16.40 9.71
CA GLN A 114 -21.37 -16.12 8.48
C GLN A 114 -22.31 -15.82 7.31
N TYR A 115 -23.30 -16.68 7.08
CA TYR A 115 -24.30 -16.48 6.03
C TYR A 115 -25.07 -15.16 6.21
N ILE A 116 -25.42 -14.79 7.44
CA ILE A 116 -26.11 -13.53 7.73
C ILE A 116 -25.18 -12.32 7.52
N LYS A 117 -23.90 -12.41 7.89
CA LYS A 117 -22.91 -11.34 7.64
C LYS A 117 -22.75 -11.05 6.16
N GLU A 118 -22.61 -12.09 5.34
CA GLU A 118 -22.41 -11.94 3.90
C GLU A 118 -23.66 -11.36 3.21
N ASN A 119 -24.85 -11.78 3.64
CA ASN A 119 -26.12 -11.43 2.99
C ASN A 119 -26.85 -10.21 3.59
N SER A 120 -26.43 -9.69 4.74
CA SER A 120 -27.04 -8.49 5.33
C SER A 120 -26.39 -7.23 4.79
N VAL A 121 -27.21 -6.30 4.31
CA VAL A 121 -26.75 -5.01 3.79
C VAL A 121 -26.26 -4.13 4.94
N GLU A 122 -26.95 -4.13 6.08
CA GLU A 122 -26.61 -3.32 7.26
C GLU A 122 -25.21 -3.63 7.81
N LEU A 123 -24.85 -4.91 7.95
CA LEU A 123 -23.51 -5.29 8.42
C LEU A 123 -22.43 -4.95 7.39
N ARG A 124 -22.73 -5.10 6.10
CA ARG A 124 -21.81 -4.72 5.02
C ARG A 124 -21.54 -3.21 4.98
N GLU A 125 -22.58 -2.40 5.17
CA GLU A 125 -22.44 -0.95 5.27
C GLU A 125 -21.66 -0.54 6.50
N LEU A 126 -21.93 -1.17 7.65
CA LEU A 126 -21.18 -0.95 8.89
C LEU A 126 -19.70 -1.33 8.72
N GLU A 127 -19.40 -2.49 8.13
CA GLU A 127 -18.04 -2.88 7.79
C GLU A 127 -17.37 -1.90 6.81
N GLY A 128 -18.11 -1.39 5.82
CA GLY A 128 -17.62 -0.36 4.90
C GLY A 128 -17.25 0.93 5.65
N LYS A 129 -18.12 1.40 6.55
CA LYS A 129 -17.85 2.55 7.41
C LYS A 129 -16.64 2.32 8.33
N LEU A 130 -16.52 1.14 8.93
CA LEU A 130 -15.37 0.77 9.76
C LEU A 130 -14.06 0.71 8.95
N LYS A 131 -14.08 0.12 7.75
CA LYS A 131 -12.93 0.11 6.83
C LYS A 131 -12.52 1.55 6.47
N SER A 132 -13.48 2.41 6.15
CA SER A 132 -13.21 3.83 5.88
C SER A 132 -12.57 4.56 7.06
N ALA A 133 -12.98 4.22 8.29
CA ALA A 133 -12.40 4.76 9.52
C ALA A 133 -10.94 4.31 9.73
N TYR A 134 -10.61 3.05 9.42
CA TYR A 134 -9.22 2.58 9.41
C TYR A 134 -8.38 3.33 8.38
N LEU A 135 -8.90 3.52 7.16
CA LEU A 135 -8.22 4.31 6.13
C LEU A 135 -8.00 5.77 6.57
N ASN A 136 -8.98 6.37 7.25
CA ASN A 136 -8.84 7.73 7.78
C ASN A 136 -7.80 7.81 8.91
N ARG A 137 -7.75 6.81 9.80
CA ARG A 137 -6.73 6.70 10.84
C ARG A 137 -5.33 6.56 10.23
N GLU A 138 -5.17 5.71 9.22
CA GLU A 138 -3.91 5.55 8.50
C GLU A 138 -3.51 6.83 7.77
N ARG A 139 -4.45 7.50 7.10
CA ARG A 139 -4.20 8.80 6.46
C ARG A 139 -3.74 9.85 7.47
N ALA A 140 -4.36 9.93 8.64
CA ALA A 140 -3.95 10.85 9.69
C ALA A 140 -2.54 10.54 10.21
N ALA A 141 -2.19 9.26 10.38
CA ALA A 141 -0.84 8.85 10.73
C ALA A 141 0.18 9.26 9.65
N GLN A 142 -0.14 9.07 8.37
CA GLN A 142 0.71 9.50 7.25
C GLN A 142 0.90 11.02 7.19
N ILE A 143 -0.16 11.79 7.48
CA ILE A 143 -0.07 13.26 7.54
C ILE A 143 0.87 13.68 8.68
N ALA A 144 0.69 13.11 9.87
CA ALA A 144 1.54 13.38 11.03
C ALA A 144 3.01 12.98 10.77
N GLU A 145 3.25 11.85 10.11
CA GLU A 145 4.59 11.43 9.69
C GLU A 145 5.20 12.42 8.69
N LYS A 146 4.44 12.82 7.66
CA LYS A 146 4.88 13.81 6.67
C LYS A 146 5.18 15.17 7.30
N GLU A 147 4.38 15.61 8.28
CA GLU A 147 4.62 16.82 9.05
C GLU A 147 5.88 16.71 9.89
N SER A 148 6.10 15.59 10.60
CA SER A 148 7.34 15.32 11.33
C SER A 148 8.55 15.40 10.40
N MET A 149 8.49 14.75 9.23
CA MET A 149 9.54 14.82 8.22
C MET A 149 9.79 16.25 7.73
N ARG A 150 8.73 17.05 7.52
CA ARG A 150 8.86 18.47 7.15
C ARG A 150 9.54 19.29 8.24
N TYR A 151 9.20 19.08 9.50
CA TYR A 151 9.87 19.76 10.62
C TYR A 151 11.34 19.37 10.71
N GLU A 152 11.68 18.10 10.46
CA GLU A 152 13.06 17.64 10.40
C GLU A 152 13.84 18.26 9.23
N THR A 153 13.26 18.34 8.03
CA THR A 153 13.92 18.98 6.89
C THR A 153 14.16 20.47 7.15
N VAL A 154 13.17 21.19 7.67
CA VAL A 154 13.32 22.61 8.01
C VAL A 154 14.39 22.80 9.08
N ARG A 155 14.46 21.90 10.07
CA ARG A 155 15.52 21.93 11.09
C ARG A 155 16.91 21.71 10.47
N GLN A 156 17.06 20.74 9.57
CA GLN A 156 18.32 20.48 8.88
C GLN A 156 18.74 21.65 7.99
N GLU A 157 17.81 22.23 7.23
CA GLU A 157 18.05 23.42 6.41
C GLU A 157 18.48 24.62 7.25
N ALA A 158 17.85 24.84 8.41
CA ALA A 158 18.24 25.88 9.35
C ALA A 158 19.66 25.66 9.89
N ASP A 159 20.03 24.42 10.21
CA ASP A 159 21.39 24.08 10.66
C ASP A 159 22.43 24.26 9.54
N ILE A 160 22.10 23.91 8.30
CA ILE A 160 22.95 24.17 7.12
C ILE A 160 23.12 25.69 6.92
N ALA A 161 22.02 26.45 6.95
CA ALA A 161 22.06 27.91 6.79
C ALA A 161 22.92 28.58 7.87
N ARG A 162 22.86 28.11 9.12
CA ARG A 162 23.75 28.59 10.20
C ARG A 162 25.22 28.31 9.90
N LYS A 163 25.56 27.10 9.42
CA LYS A 163 26.94 26.76 9.03
C LYS A 163 27.44 27.63 7.88
N MET A 164 26.62 27.78 6.82
CA MET A 164 26.94 28.63 5.67
C MET A 164 27.15 30.10 6.07
N LYS A 165 26.32 30.64 6.96
CA LYS A 165 26.51 32.00 7.51
C LYS A 165 27.83 32.12 8.27
N SER A 166 28.14 31.16 9.14
CA SER A 166 29.41 31.17 9.89
C SER A 166 30.63 31.07 8.97
N GLU A 167 30.56 30.27 7.90
CA GLU A 167 31.63 30.19 6.89
C GLU A 167 31.76 31.46 6.07
N HIS A 168 30.64 32.08 5.69
CA HIS A 168 30.63 33.36 4.99
C HIS A 168 31.21 34.49 5.84
N GLU A 169 30.86 34.56 7.12
CA GLU A 169 31.44 35.51 8.07
C GLU A 169 32.96 35.32 8.20
N ARG A 170 33.44 34.07 8.29
CA ARG A 170 34.88 33.78 8.32
C ARG A 170 35.58 34.25 7.04
N ALA A 171 34.98 33.97 5.88
CA ALA A 171 35.52 34.42 4.60
C ALA A 171 35.55 35.94 4.48
N SER A 172 34.51 36.64 4.95
CA SER A 172 34.44 38.10 4.97
C SER A 172 35.56 38.70 5.84
N VAL A 173 35.75 38.17 7.05
CA VAL A 173 36.84 38.62 7.94
C VAL A 173 38.22 38.38 7.33
N GLU A 174 38.39 37.29 6.57
CA GLU A 174 39.65 37.02 5.89
C GLU A 174 39.89 37.94 4.68
N GLN A 175 38.83 38.29 3.94
CA GLN A 175 38.90 39.32 2.90
C GLN A 175 39.24 40.70 3.47
N GLU A 176 38.59 41.12 4.55
CA GLU A 176 38.91 42.39 5.22
C GLU A 176 40.37 42.45 5.67
N LYS A 177 40.93 41.34 6.18
CA LYS A 177 42.36 41.27 6.52
C LYS A 177 43.27 41.38 5.29
N GLN A 178 42.89 40.79 4.17
CA GLN A 178 43.66 40.91 2.92
C GLN A 178 43.63 42.33 2.38
N ASP A 179 42.46 42.98 2.40
CA ASP A 179 42.32 44.36 1.97
C ASP A 179 43.04 45.32 2.90
N HIS A 180 43.07 45.05 4.21
CA HIS A 180 43.87 45.83 5.15
C HIS A 180 45.37 45.73 4.85
N LYS A 181 45.89 44.53 4.56
CA LYS A 181 47.29 44.35 4.13
C LYS A 181 47.61 45.10 2.84
N ARG A 182 46.73 45.02 1.84
CA ARG A 182 46.89 45.77 0.59
C ARG A 182 46.90 47.28 0.84
N TYR A 183 46.06 47.76 1.75
CA TYR A 183 46.05 49.16 2.13
C TYR A 183 47.36 49.57 2.81
N GLU A 184 47.89 48.75 3.73
CA GLU A 184 49.20 48.98 4.36
C GLU A 184 50.34 49.03 3.31
N GLU A 185 50.34 48.13 2.33
CA GLU A 185 51.30 48.12 1.22
C GLU A 185 51.21 49.40 0.36
N VAL A 186 50.00 49.87 0.06
CA VAL A 186 49.80 51.13 -0.69
C VAL A 186 50.31 52.34 0.09
N VAL A 187 50.07 52.38 1.41
CA VAL A 187 50.57 53.47 2.27
C VAL A 187 52.10 53.47 2.33
N GLN A 188 52.73 52.30 2.45
CA GLN A 188 54.20 52.17 2.41
C GLN A 188 54.76 52.66 1.06
N TYR A 189 54.12 52.25 -0.05
CA TYR A 189 54.51 52.70 -1.38
C TYR A 189 54.34 54.21 -1.58
N GLN A 190 53.30 54.82 -1.02
CA GLN A 190 53.12 56.27 -1.02
C GLN A 190 54.23 57.01 -0.26
N GLN A 191 54.60 56.50 0.93
CA GLN A 191 55.71 57.08 1.72
C GLN A 191 57.05 57.00 0.96
N GLU A 192 57.30 55.89 0.25
CA GLU A 192 58.50 55.76 -0.60
C GLU A 192 58.51 56.76 -1.77
N LEU A 193 57.35 57.02 -2.39
CA LEU A 193 57.21 58.02 -3.44
C LEU A 193 57.42 59.45 -2.93
N GLU A 194 56.91 59.77 -1.74
CA GLU A 194 57.13 61.06 -1.09
C GLU A 194 58.62 61.32 -0.84
N GLN A 195 59.35 60.33 -0.31
CA GLN A 195 60.80 60.40 -0.13
C GLN A 195 61.54 60.61 -1.47
N GLN A 196 61.10 59.95 -2.55
CA GLN A 196 61.69 60.18 -3.88
C GLN A 196 61.44 61.59 -4.43
N LEU A 197 60.35 62.24 -4.04
CA LEU A 197 60.06 63.62 -4.40
C LEU A 197 60.93 64.59 -3.60
N GLU A 198 61.06 64.37 -2.28
CA GLU A 198 61.96 65.13 -1.41
C GLU A 198 63.42 65.06 -1.92
N ASP A 199 63.89 63.88 -2.29
CA ASP A 199 65.22 63.68 -2.87
C ASP A 199 65.41 64.45 -4.19
N LYS A 200 64.37 64.55 -5.03
CA LYS A 200 64.41 65.33 -6.27
C LYS A 200 64.42 66.82 -5.99
N GLU A 201 63.72 67.29 -4.96
CA GLU A 201 63.74 68.69 -4.55
C GLU A 201 65.10 69.09 -3.97
N HIS A 202 65.73 68.24 -3.16
CA HIS A 202 67.09 68.44 -2.68
C HIS A 202 68.10 68.55 -3.85
N LYS A 203 68.03 67.65 -4.84
CA LYS A 203 68.88 67.73 -6.04
C LYS A 203 68.65 69.00 -6.86
N ARG A 204 67.41 69.53 -6.90
CA ARG A 204 67.11 70.81 -7.54
C ARG A 204 67.73 71.98 -6.79
N GLN A 205 67.74 71.94 -5.45
CA GLN A 205 68.39 72.97 -4.62
C GLN A 205 69.91 72.98 -4.85
N GLU A 206 70.55 71.80 -4.85
CA GLU A 206 71.98 71.65 -5.14
C GLU A 206 72.34 72.20 -6.54
N ALA A 207 71.58 71.84 -7.57
CA ALA A 207 71.77 72.34 -8.93
C ALA A 207 71.58 73.86 -9.03
N TYR A 208 70.66 74.44 -8.24
CA TYR A 208 70.45 75.88 -8.19
C TYR A 208 71.63 76.61 -7.52
N GLU A 209 72.23 76.03 -6.47
CA GLU A 209 73.44 76.56 -5.86
C GLU A 209 74.65 76.51 -6.81
N GLU A 210 74.78 75.44 -7.60
CA GLU A 210 75.79 75.34 -8.65
C GLU A 210 75.57 76.37 -9.75
N PHE A 211 74.33 76.56 -10.22
CA PHE A 211 73.98 77.60 -11.18
C PHE A 211 74.34 79.00 -10.68
N LEU A 212 74.13 79.31 -9.40
CA LEU A 212 74.52 80.60 -8.83
C LEU A 212 76.05 80.79 -8.83
N LYS A 213 76.83 79.74 -8.56
CA LYS A 213 78.29 79.78 -8.66
C LYS A 213 78.75 79.99 -10.10
N GLU A 214 78.14 79.29 -11.06
CA GLU A 214 78.42 79.47 -12.50
C GLU A 214 78.04 80.86 -12.98
N LYS A 215 76.89 81.40 -12.56
CA LYS A 215 76.45 82.76 -12.91
C LYS A 215 77.45 83.81 -12.43
N LEU A 216 77.97 83.70 -11.21
CA LEU A 216 78.99 84.61 -10.70
C LEU A 216 80.28 84.53 -11.54
N MET A 217 80.72 83.33 -11.94
CA MET A 217 81.86 83.16 -12.86
C MET A 217 81.58 83.76 -14.25
N VAL A 218 80.37 83.58 -14.78
CA VAL A 218 79.97 84.15 -16.07
C VAL A 218 79.92 85.68 -16.00
N ASP A 219 79.44 86.27 -14.91
CA ASP A 219 79.42 87.72 -14.71
C ASP A 219 80.86 88.31 -14.67
N GLU A 220 81.83 87.58 -14.10
CA GLU A 220 83.25 87.95 -14.17
C GLU A 220 83.83 87.89 -15.59
N ILE A 221 83.43 86.89 -16.39
CA ILE A 221 83.83 86.76 -17.80
C ILE A 221 83.19 87.88 -18.63
N VAL A 222 81.90 88.14 -18.46
CA VAL A 222 81.17 89.21 -19.17
C VAL A 222 81.78 90.57 -18.85
N ARG A 223 82.19 90.82 -17.61
CA ARG A 223 82.89 92.06 -17.25
C ARG A 223 84.22 92.23 -17.99
N LYS A 224 85.01 91.15 -18.13
CA LYS A 224 86.25 91.16 -18.94
C LYS A 224 85.96 91.37 -20.43
N ILE A 225 84.89 90.77 -20.96
CA ILE A 225 84.44 90.98 -22.35
C ILE A 225 84.03 92.44 -22.57
N TYR A 226 83.32 93.08 -21.63
CA TYR A 226 82.94 94.49 -21.77
C TYR A 226 84.15 95.43 -21.78
N GLU A 227 85.20 95.13 -21.02
CA GLU A 227 86.46 95.88 -21.01
C GLU A 227 87.23 95.70 -22.34
N GLU A 228 87.22 94.50 -22.94
CA GLU A 228 87.79 94.22 -24.26
C GLU A 228 86.97 94.82 -25.42
N ASP A 229 85.63 94.74 -25.37
CA ASP A 229 84.71 95.27 -26.38
C ASP A 229 84.70 96.81 -26.44
N GLN A 230 84.96 97.50 -25.33
CA GLN A 230 85.13 98.96 -25.30
C GLN A 230 86.35 99.39 -26.13
N MET A 231 87.44 98.64 -26.05
CA MET A 231 88.66 98.87 -26.81
C MET A 231 88.51 98.45 -28.28
N GLU A 232 87.75 97.38 -28.56
CA GLU A 232 87.46 96.92 -29.93
C GLU A 232 86.48 97.86 -30.68
N ARG A 233 85.52 98.49 -29.99
CA ARG A 233 84.56 99.45 -30.58
C ARG A 233 85.23 100.73 -31.08
N GLN A 234 86.26 101.23 -30.41
CA GLN A 234 87.00 102.42 -30.84
C GLN A 234 87.79 102.14 -32.14
N LEU A 235 88.39 100.95 -32.26
CA LEU A 235 89.09 100.49 -33.48
C LEU A 235 88.13 100.08 -34.62
N ARG A 236 86.90 99.61 -34.31
CA ARG A 236 85.87 99.31 -35.32
C ARG A 236 85.25 100.57 -35.93
N LEU A 237 85.01 101.62 -35.17
CA LEU A 237 84.42 102.87 -35.70
C LEU A 237 85.31 103.52 -36.79
N GLU A 238 86.63 103.42 -36.64
CA GLU A 238 87.61 103.88 -37.64
C GLU A 238 87.64 103.01 -38.91
N LYS A 239 87.32 101.71 -38.80
CA LYS A 239 87.21 100.78 -39.95
C LYS A 239 85.83 100.80 -40.63
N ILE A 240 84.78 101.16 -39.89
CA ILE A 240 83.39 101.25 -40.39
C ILE A 240 83.20 102.45 -41.32
N THR A 241 83.81 103.59 -41.02
CA THR A 241 83.74 104.78 -41.91
C THR A 241 84.43 104.55 -43.26
N ALA A 242 85.48 103.73 -43.30
CA ALA A 242 86.20 103.35 -44.52
C ALA A 242 85.46 102.27 -45.35
N THR A 243 84.70 101.37 -44.71
CA THR A 243 83.95 100.30 -45.38
C THR A 243 82.52 100.69 -45.79
N GLN A 244 81.91 101.69 -45.14
CA GLN A 244 80.60 102.24 -45.51
C GLN A 244 80.56 102.82 -46.94
N ARG A 245 81.67 103.38 -47.44
CA ARG A 245 81.79 103.86 -48.83
C ARG A 245 81.80 102.71 -49.86
N TYR A 246 82.37 101.55 -49.52
CA TYR A 246 82.36 100.36 -50.38
C TYR A 246 81.04 99.56 -50.29
N ILE A 247 80.31 99.67 -49.18
CA ILE A 247 79.02 98.97 -48.98
C ILE A 247 77.86 99.65 -49.72
N GLU A 248 77.88 100.96 -49.93
CA GLU A 248 76.88 101.64 -50.76
C GLU A 248 76.95 101.21 -52.23
N GLU A 249 78.15 101.00 -52.76
CA GLU A 249 78.38 100.45 -54.11
C GLU A 249 77.91 98.99 -54.20
N PHE A 250 78.14 98.17 -53.16
CA PHE A 250 77.69 96.77 -53.11
C PHE A 250 76.17 96.60 -52.93
N LYS A 251 75.50 97.51 -52.21
CA LYS A 251 74.04 97.48 -51.99
C LYS A 251 73.24 97.73 -53.27
N SER A 252 73.78 98.47 -54.24
CA SER A 252 73.16 98.64 -55.56
C SER A 252 73.11 97.30 -56.33
N GLN A 253 74.19 96.52 -56.33
CA GLN A 253 74.28 95.22 -57.00
C GLN A 253 73.46 94.11 -56.29
N GLN A 254 73.26 94.20 -54.98
CA GLN A 254 72.46 93.24 -54.23
C GLN A 254 70.94 93.40 -54.43
N THR A 255 70.46 94.57 -54.86
CA THR A 255 69.03 94.78 -55.17
C THR A 255 68.60 94.06 -56.46
N GLU A 256 69.50 93.95 -57.44
CA GLU A 256 69.29 93.18 -58.67
C GLU A 256 69.29 91.67 -58.41
N TRP A 257 70.10 91.20 -57.45
CA TRP A 257 70.13 89.79 -57.04
C TRP A 257 68.85 89.33 -56.30
N ARG A 258 68.23 90.21 -55.50
CA ARG A 258 66.99 89.90 -54.75
C ARG A 258 65.74 89.77 -55.63
N LEU A 259 65.71 90.38 -56.82
CA LEU A 259 64.65 90.17 -57.80
C LEU A 259 64.73 88.77 -58.43
N MET A 260 65.96 88.29 -58.71
CA MET A 260 66.20 86.96 -59.29
C MET A 260 65.93 85.80 -58.31
N GLU A 261 66.07 86.01 -57.00
CA GLU A 261 65.79 84.97 -55.99
C GLU A 261 64.29 84.80 -55.72
N ARG A 262 63.49 85.88 -55.87
CA ARG A 262 62.02 85.82 -55.73
C ARG A 262 61.35 85.03 -56.85
N GLU A 263 61.85 85.12 -58.08
CA GLU A 263 61.35 84.32 -59.20
C GLU A 263 61.63 82.81 -59.03
N LYS A 264 62.71 82.44 -58.32
CA LYS A 264 63.01 81.03 -57.98
C LYS A 264 62.10 80.48 -56.88
N MET A 265 61.79 81.28 -55.86
CA MET A 265 60.88 80.88 -54.77
C MET A 265 59.43 80.69 -55.25
N GLU A 266 58.97 81.49 -56.22
CA GLU A 266 57.65 81.31 -56.82
C GLU A 266 57.57 80.05 -57.69
N ALA A 267 58.67 79.62 -58.29
CA ALA A 267 58.75 78.35 -59.03
C ALA A 267 58.75 77.12 -58.12
N GLU A 268 59.35 77.20 -56.92
CA GLU A 268 59.31 76.11 -55.93
C GLU A 268 57.95 75.99 -55.23
N ASN A 269 57.27 77.11 -54.96
CA ASN A 269 55.91 77.09 -54.42
C ASN A 269 54.87 76.48 -55.39
N ARG A 270 55.07 76.60 -56.72
CA ARG A 270 54.24 75.92 -57.72
C ARG A 270 54.41 74.39 -57.67
N ARG A 271 55.63 73.89 -57.46
CA ARG A 271 55.92 72.45 -57.32
C ARG A 271 55.33 71.84 -56.05
N ILE A 272 55.25 72.62 -54.96
CA ILE A 272 54.65 72.19 -53.68
C ILE A 272 53.12 72.04 -53.81
N LEU A 273 52.45 72.95 -54.53
CA LEU A 273 51.00 72.85 -54.78
C LEU A 273 50.63 71.66 -55.68
N GLU A 274 51.45 71.36 -56.69
CA GLU A 274 51.26 70.19 -57.55
C GLU A 274 51.39 68.87 -56.77
N PHE A 275 52.37 68.76 -55.86
CA PHE A 275 52.55 67.57 -55.03
C PHE A 275 51.41 67.38 -54.00
N ALA A 276 50.90 68.47 -53.42
CA ALA A 276 49.74 68.43 -52.51
C ALA A 276 48.45 68.01 -53.24
N SER A 277 48.22 68.51 -54.45
CA SER A 277 47.08 68.12 -55.29
C SER A 277 47.14 66.65 -55.71
N TYR A 278 48.35 66.12 -55.96
CA TYR A 278 48.58 64.72 -56.32
C TYR A 278 48.29 63.75 -55.16
N GLN A 279 48.64 64.10 -53.92
CA GLN A 279 48.31 63.27 -52.75
C GLN A 279 46.80 63.23 -52.45
N GLN A 280 46.12 64.37 -52.54
CA GLN A 280 44.66 64.43 -52.37
C GLN A 280 43.91 63.62 -53.45
N LEU A 281 44.42 63.59 -54.69
CA LEU A 281 43.85 62.76 -55.76
C LEU A 281 44.06 61.25 -55.47
N LYS A 282 45.19 60.87 -54.88
CA LYS A 282 45.51 59.47 -54.55
C LYS A 282 44.67 58.93 -53.39
N GLU A 283 44.38 59.77 -52.40
CA GLU A 283 43.44 59.44 -51.32
C GLU A 283 42.01 59.36 -51.80
N LYS A 284 41.55 60.29 -52.65
CA LYS A 284 40.21 60.24 -53.26
C LYS A 284 40.00 58.96 -54.09
N ASN A 285 40.98 58.57 -54.91
CA ASN A 285 40.93 57.32 -55.68
C ASN A 285 40.97 56.05 -54.80
N ARG A 286 41.53 56.10 -53.58
CA ARG A 286 41.45 54.99 -52.61
C ARG A 286 40.07 54.92 -51.98
N MET A 287 39.49 56.07 -51.61
CA MET A 287 38.14 56.15 -51.03
C MET A 287 37.05 55.76 -52.03
N GLU A 288 37.20 56.10 -53.31
CA GLU A 288 36.28 55.68 -54.38
C GLU A 288 36.30 54.17 -54.59
N LYS A 289 37.48 53.53 -54.59
CA LYS A 289 37.58 52.06 -54.70
C LYS A 289 37.02 51.30 -53.49
N VAL A 290 37.02 51.92 -52.31
CA VAL A 290 36.36 51.36 -51.11
C VAL A 290 34.84 51.48 -51.26
N ARG A 291 34.34 52.64 -51.70
CA ARG A 291 32.90 52.87 -51.95
C ARG A 291 32.33 51.95 -53.03
N GLU A 292 33.06 51.71 -54.13
CA GLU A 292 32.65 50.75 -55.17
C GLU A 292 32.56 49.31 -54.64
N ARG A 293 33.46 48.92 -53.71
CA ARG A 293 33.41 47.60 -53.06
C ARG A 293 32.28 47.49 -52.04
N GLU A 294 31.96 48.57 -51.35
CA GLU A 294 30.82 48.64 -50.42
C GLU A 294 29.49 48.59 -51.18
N GLN A 295 29.35 49.35 -52.27
CA GLN A 295 28.18 49.29 -53.15
C GLN A 295 27.99 47.91 -53.80
N ALA A 296 29.07 47.23 -54.18
CA ALA A 296 29.00 45.86 -54.68
C ALA A 296 28.56 44.85 -53.59
N LYS A 297 28.97 45.06 -52.33
CA LYS A 297 28.51 44.26 -51.20
C LYS A 297 27.04 44.55 -50.87
N GLU A 298 26.61 45.80 -50.91
CA GLU A 298 25.21 46.20 -50.70
C GLU A 298 24.30 45.61 -51.78
N HIS A 299 24.71 45.62 -53.06
CA HIS A 299 23.98 44.93 -54.12
C HIS A 299 23.91 43.40 -53.89
N LEU A 300 25.01 42.77 -53.44
CA LEU A 300 25.00 41.35 -53.11
C LEU A 300 24.07 41.05 -51.92
N HIS A 301 24.07 41.91 -50.90
CA HIS A 301 23.20 41.81 -49.75
C HIS A 301 21.72 41.99 -50.12
N GLN A 302 21.39 42.96 -50.97
CA GLN A 302 20.03 43.17 -51.51
C GLN A 302 19.54 41.93 -52.26
N MET A 303 20.37 41.38 -53.16
CA MET A 303 20.05 40.14 -53.89
C MET A 303 19.90 38.92 -52.98
N LEU A 304 20.65 38.85 -51.87
CA LEU A 304 20.53 37.79 -50.87
C LEU A 304 19.27 37.95 -50.02
N THR A 305 18.93 39.17 -49.59
CA THR A 305 17.69 39.45 -48.85
C THR A 305 16.47 39.15 -49.71
N GLU A 306 16.45 39.54 -50.98
CA GLU A 306 15.35 39.22 -51.91
C GLU A 306 15.22 37.69 -52.08
N LYS A 307 16.32 36.95 -52.22
CA LYS A 307 16.27 35.48 -52.29
C LYS A 307 15.75 34.84 -50.99
N ILE A 308 16.16 35.35 -49.83
CA ILE A 308 15.68 34.85 -48.53
C ILE A 308 14.19 35.16 -48.34
N GLU A 309 13.73 36.34 -48.77
CA GLU A 309 12.32 36.72 -48.72
C GLU A 309 11.47 35.87 -49.68
N MET A 310 11.96 35.61 -50.90
CA MET A 310 11.28 34.70 -51.84
C MET A 310 11.23 33.25 -51.30
N GLU A 311 12.30 32.74 -50.69
CA GLU A 311 12.30 31.41 -50.07
C GLU A 311 11.37 31.34 -48.85
N ARG A 312 11.26 32.41 -48.06
CA ARG A 312 10.30 32.50 -46.95
C ARG A 312 8.87 32.54 -47.46
N GLN A 313 8.57 33.34 -48.47
CA GLN A 313 7.24 33.39 -49.09
C GLN A 313 6.83 32.04 -49.66
N GLN A 314 7.74 31.32 -50.32
CA GLN A 314 7.47 29.95 -50.79
C GLN A 314 7.21 28.96 -49.65
N ARG A 315 7.91 29.09 -48.51
CA ARG A 315 7.64 28.25 -47.33
C ARG A 315 6.29 28.58 -46.72
N ASP A 316 5.98 29.85 -46.56
CA ASP A 316 4.71 30.33 -46.01
C ASP A 316 3.53 29.93 -46.92
N GLU A 317 3.70 29.97 -48.25
CA GLU A 317 2.71 29.47 -49.22
C GLU A 317 2.53 27.96 -49.12
N MET A 318 3.61 27.19 -48.98
CA MET A 318 3.53 25.73 -48.79
C MET A 318 2.93 25.35 -47.44
N GLU A 319 3.13 26.15 -46.39
CA GLU A 319 2.50 25.98 -45.08
C GLU A 319 1.01 26.34 -45.13
N ARG A 320 0.61 27.41 -45.82
CA ARG A 320 -0.80 27.73 -46.07
C ARG A 320 -1.52 26.62 -46.83
N VAL A 321 -0.90 26.06 -47.88
CA VAL A 321 -1.49 24.93 -48.61
C VAL A 321 -1.64 23.69 -47.72
N ARG A 322 -0.72 23.44 -46.78
CA ARG A 322 -0.84 22.35 -45.80
C ARG A 322 -1.96 22.61 -44.78
N GLU A 323 -2.09 23.85 -44.31
CA GLU A 323 -3.16 24.26 -43.41
C GLU A 323 -4.54 24.14 -44.09
N GLU A 324 -4.66 24.57 -45.35
CA GLU A 324 -5.86 24.42 -46.16
C GLU A 324 -6.24 22.94 -46.37
N LEU A 325 -5.27 22.08 -46.69
CA LEU A 325 -5.47 20.63 -46.78
C LEU A 325 -5.94 20.02 -45.45
N CYS A 326 -5.34 20.42 -44.33
CA CYS A 326 -5.73 19.95 -42.99
C CYS A 326 -7.18 20.36 -42.65
N LEU A 327 -7.58 21.57 -43.04
CA LEU A 327 -8.94 22.07 -42.84
C LEU A 327 -9.95 21.36 -43.77
N GLU A 328 -9.57 21.06 -45.01
CA GLU A 328 -10.39 20.26 -45.92
C GLU A 328 -10.55 18.82 -45.44
N GLU A 329 -9.49 18.16 -44.97
CA GLU A 329 -9.55 16.82 -44.37
C GLU A 329 -10.46 16.79 -43.13
N GLN A 330 -10.38 17.80 -42.27
CA GLN A 330 -11.27 17.94 -41.11
C GLN A 330 -12.73 18.17 -41.55
N ALA A 331 -12.97 18.95 -42.60
CA ALA A 331 -14.29 19.20 -43.15
C ALA A 331 -14.89 17.94 -43.81
N GLU A 332 -14.07 17.15 -44.52
CA GLU A 332 -14.49 15.87 -45.10
C GLU A 332 -14.80 14.84 -44.01
N ALA A 333 -13.98 14.76 -42.96
CA ALA A 333 -14.25 13.90 -41.81
C ALA A 333 -15.56 14.31 -41.10
N ALA A 334 -15.84 15.61 -40.99
CA ALA A 334 -17.11 16.10 -40.44
C ALA A 334 -18.31 15.72 -41.34
N ARG A 335 -18.17 15.82 -42.67
CA ARG A 335 -19.19 15.37 -43.63
C ARG A 335 -19.43 13.87 -43.55
N GLN A 336 -18.40 13.05 -43.42
CA GLN A 336 -18.52 11.60 -43.25
C GLN A 336 -19.23 11.25 -41.94
N LYS A 337 -18.91 11.91 -40.83
CA LYS A 337 -19.63 11.75 -39.55
C LYS A 337 -21.12 12.11 -39.67
N GLN A 338 -21.45 13.18 -40.39
CA GLN A 338 -22.85 13.54 -40.65
C GLN A 338 -23.56 12.48 -41.51
N ILE A 339 -22.90 11.92 -42.52
CA ILE A 339 -23.45 10.82 -43.34
C ILE A 339 -23.67 9.58 -42.47
N GLU A 340 -22.72 9.19 -41.62
CA GLU A 340 -22.85 8.06 -40.71
C GLU A 340 -23.97 8.25 -39.68
N GLU A 341 -24.14 9.46 -39.13
CA GLU A 341 -25.25 9.77 -38.24
C GLU A 341 -26.59 9.71 -38.96
N MET A 342 -26.67 10.20 -40.20
CA MET A 342 -27.85 10.08 -41.04
C MET A 342 -28.15 8.62 -41.40
N GLU A 343 -27.14 7.81 -41.71
CA GLU A 343 -27.29 6.37 -41.91
C GLU A 343 -27.80 5.66 -40.65
N LYS A 344 -27.24 5.97 -39.48
CA LYS A 344 -27.70 5.40 -38.20
C LYS A 344 -29.16 5.76 -37.93
N ARG A 345 -29.56 7.01 -38.18
CA ARG A 345 -30.97 7.45 -38.07
C ARG A 345 -31.88 6.72 -39.04
N ILE A 346 -31.43 6.48 -40.28
CA ILE A 346 -32.20 5.72 -41.28
C ILE A 346 -32.31 4.24 -40.88
N ARG A 347 -31.23 3.61 -40.41
CA ARG A 347 -31.24 2.22 -39.92
C ARG A 347 -32.17 2.06 -38.72
N GLN A 348 -32.09 2.94 -37.74
CA GLN A 348 -32.99 2.94 -36.59
C GLN A 348 -34.46 3.10 -37.01
N ARG A 349 -34.74 3.95 -38.01
CA ARG A 349 -36.11 4.14 -38.54
C ARG A 349 -36.62 2.91 -39.29
N LEU A 350 -35.76 2.22 -40.05
CA LEU A 350 -36.07 0.97 -40.74
C LEU A 350 -36.27 -0.18 -39.76
N GLU A 351 -35.44 -0.32 -38.74
CA GLU A 351 -35.61 -1.31 -37.66
C GLU A 351 -36.92 -1.09 -36.89
N LEU A 352 -37.26 0.17 -36.61
CA LEU A 352 -38.54 0.50 -35.95
C LEU A 352 -39.74 0.19 -36.86
N GLN A 353 -39.61 0.36 -38.17
CA GLN A 353 -40.64 0.00 -39.14
C GLN A 353 -40.78 -1.52 -39.29
N GLN A 354 -39.67 -2.26 -39.31
CA GLN A 354 -39.65 -3.72 -39.37
C GLN A 354 -40.25 -4.34 -38.11
N THR A 355 -39.84 -3.89 -36.92
CA THR A 355 -40.39 -4.34 -35.64
C THR A 355 -41.88 -4.04 -35.50
N CYS A 356 -42.35 -2.89 -36.01
CA CYS A 356 -43.78 -2.57 -36.05
C CYS A 356 -44.55 -3.52 -36.99
N GLN A 357 -44.00 -3.83 -38.18
CA GLN A 357 -44.59 -4.80 -39.11
C GLN A 357 -44.64 -6.22 -38.52
N GLU A 358 -43.58 -6.65 -37.84
CA GLU A 358 -43.53 -7.94 -37.14
C GLU A 358 -44.55 -8.02 -35.99
N GLN A 359 -44.73 -6.94 -35.22
CA GLN A 359 -45.76 -6.87 -34.18
C GLN A 359 -47.18 -6.89 -34.73
N ILE A 360 -47.43 -6.25 -35.88
CA ILE A 360 -48.74 -6.29 -36.55
C ILE A 360 -49.02 -7.70 -37.08
N ALA A 361 -48.05 -8.32 -37.76
CA ALA A 361 -48.17 -9.69 -38.24
C ALA A 361 -48.41 -10.70 -37.10
N PHE A 362 -47.69 -10.55 -35.98
CA PHE A 362 -47.89 -11.38 -34.79
C PHE A 362 -49.28 -11.21 -34.16
N LYS A 363 -49.80 -9.97 -34.11
CA LYS A 363 -51.15 -9.68 -33.63
C LYS A 363 -52.24 -10.23 -34.57
N GLU A 364 -52.03 -10.17 -35.88
CA GLU A 364 -52.96 -10.75 -36.86
C GLU A 364 -53.01 -12.27 -36.77
N MET A 365 -51.86 -12.94 -36.62
CA MET A 365 -51.80 -14.39 -36.41
C MET A 365 -52.50 -14.83 -35.12
N ARG A 366 -52.35 -14.05 -34.02
CA ARG A 366 -53.10 -14.32 -32.78
C ARG A 366 -54.61 -14.16 -32.94
N ARG A 367 -55.03 -13.12 -33.66
CA ARG A 367 -56.45 -12.84 -33.89
C ARG A 367 -57.12 -13.85 -34.82
N GLN A 368 -56.35 -14.48 -35.72
CA GLN A 368 -56.83 -15.60 -36.55
C GLN A 368 -56.99 -16.88 -35.71
N ALA A 369 -56.03 -17.20 -34.84
CA ALA A 369 -56.15 -18.33 -33.92
C ALA A 369 -57.34 -18.20 -32.95
N GLU A 370 -57.56 -17.00 -32.39
CA GLU A 370 -58.72 -16.74 -31.51
C GLU A 370 -60.06 -16.90 -32.25
N LYS A 371 -60.14 -16.55 -33.54
CA LYS A 371 -61.35 -16.74 -34.35
C LYS A 371 -61.61 -18.21 -34.67
N GLU A 372 -60.56 -18.98 -34.95
CA GLU A 372 -60.68 -20.43 -35.19
C GLU A 372 -61.15 -21.16 -33.93
N GLU A 373 -60.69 -20.74 -32.75
CA GLU A 373 -61.16 -21.24 -31.45
C GLU A 373 -62.62 -20.84 -31.17
N GLU A 374 -63.02 -19.59 -31.48
CA GLU A 374 -64.40 -19.14 -31.33
C GLU A 374 -65.38 -19.85 -32.28
N GLU A 375 -64.98 -20.14 -33.52
CA GLU A 375 -65.81 -20.86 -34.50
C GLU A 375 -65.99 -22.33 -34.11
N ALA A 376 -64.93 -22.98 -33.59
CA ALA A 376 -65.01 -24.32 -33.03
C ALA A 376 -65.96 -24.38 -31.81
N PHE A 377 -65.92 -23.35 -30.96
CA PHE A 377 -66.83 -23.23 -29.81
C PHE A 377 -68.29 -23.00 -30.24
N ARG A 378 -68.53 -22.18 -31.28
CA ARG A 378 -69.87 -21.87 -31.80
C ARG A 378 -70.54 -23.10 -32.45
N GLN A 379 -69.77 -23.94 -33.14
CA GLN A 379 -70.26 -25.20 -33.73
C GLN A 379 -70.58 -26.25 -32.65
N MET A 380 -69.76 -26.35 -31.60
CA MET A 380 -70.02 -27.26 -30.47
C MET A 380 -71.27 -26.86 -29.66
N MET A 381 -71.56 -25.57 -29.56
CA MET A 381 -72.70 -25.06 -28.79
C MET A 381 -74.03 -25.21 -29.55
N MET A 382 -74.03 -25.11 -30.89
CA MET A 382 -75.22 -25.36 -31.72
C MET A 382 -75.60 -26.85 -31.82
N ALA A 383 -74.62 -27.76 -31.76
CA ALA A 383 -74.87 -29.21 -31.72
C ALA A 383 -75.53 -29.67 -30.40
N LYS A 384 -75.15 -29.06 -29.27
CA LYS A 384 -75.76 -29.34 -27.95
C LYS A 384 -77.22 -28.91 -27.86
N PHE A 385 -77.57 -27.73 -28.36
CA PHE A 385 -78.95 -27.24 -28.29
C PHE A 385 -79.94 -28.06 -29.15
N ALA A 386 -79.48 -28.66 -30.25
CA ALA A 386 -80.31 -29.52 -31.10
C ALA A 386 -80.59 -30.91 -30.48
N GLU A 387 -79.73 -31.40 -29.58
CA GLU A 387 -79.94 -32.65 -28.85
C GLU A 387 -80.84 -32.47 -27.61
N ASP A 388 -80.78 -31.30 -26.98
CA ASP A 388 -81.52 -31.02 -25.74
C ASP A 388 -83.02 -30.70 -25.98
N ASP A 389 -83.41 -30.12 -27.12
CA ASP A 389 -84.83 -29.86 -27.46
C ASP A 389 -85.65 -31.15 -27.75
N ARG A 390 -84.97 -32.28 -28.02
CA ARG A 390 -85.63 -33.57 -28.33
C ARG A 390 -85.90 -34.43 -27.09
N ILE A 391 -85.25 -34.14 -25.97
CA ILE A 391 -85.28 -34.96 -24.74
C ILE A 391 -86.15 -34.33 -23.64
N GLU A 392 -86.71 -33.14 -23.89
CA GLU A 392 -87.39 -32.38 -22.83
C GLU A 392 -88.84 -32.79 -22.52
N GLN A 393 -89.51 -33.61 -23.35
CA GLN A 393 -90.94 -33.93 -23.17
C GLN A 393 -91.28 -35.18 -22.33
N MET A 394 -90.33 -35.91 -21.71
CA MET A 394 -90.68 -37.20 -21.06
C MET A 394 -90.12 -37.49 -19.65
N ASN A 395 -89.51 -36.56 -18.91
CA ASN A 395 -88.94 -36.90 -17.59
C ASN A 395 -89.08 -35.82 -16.49
N ALA A 396 -90.30 -35.34 -16.25
CA ALA A 396 -90.57 -34.35 -15.19
C ALA A 396 -90.47 -34.91 -13.76
N GLN A 397 -90.58 -36.23 -13.54
CA GLN A 397 -90.58 -36.82 -12.20
C GLN A 397 -89.20 -37.33 -11.73
N LYS A 398 -88.32 -37.78 -12.65
CA LYS A 398 -86.91 -38.12 -12.34
C LYS A 398 -86.03 -36.89 -12.07
N ARG A 399 -86.40 -35.70 -12.57
CA ARG A 399 -85.69 -34.43 -12.33
C ARG A 399 -85.67 -34.05 -10.85
N ARG A 400 -86.77 -34.22 -10.10
CA ARG A 400 -86.82 -33.83 -8.68
C ARG A 400 -85.91 -34.67 -7.77
N MET A 401 -85.82 -35.97 -7.99
CA MET A 401 -84.96 -36.86 -7.19
C MET A 401 -83.47 -36.64 -7.51
N LYS A 402 -83.09 -36.57 -8.79
CA LYS A 402 -81.71 -36.27 -9.18
C LYS A 402 -81.28 -34.84 -8.82
N GLN A 403 -82.16 -33.84 -8.86
CA GLN A 403 -81.83 -32.48 -8.42
C GLN A 403 -81.52 -32.40 -6.92
N LEU A 404 -82.16 -33.21 -6.07
CA LEU A 404 -81.83 -33.27 -4.65
C LEU A 404 -80.49 -33.97 -4.40
N GLU A 405 -80.17 -35.02 -5.15
CA GLU A 405 -78.86 -35.68 -5.10
C GLU A 405 -77.75 -34.78 -5.66
N HIS A 406 -77.98 -34.07 -6.77
CA HIS A 406 -77.05 -33.09 -7.32
C HIS A 406 -76.89 -31.87 -6.41
N LYS A 407 -77.96 -31.39 -5.75
CA LYS A 407 -77.85 -30.31 -4.75
C LYS A 407 -76.99 -30.76 -3.56
N ARG A 408 -77.22 -31.96 -3.02
CA ARG A 408 -76.37 -32.51 -1.94
C ARG A 408 -74.94 -32.75 -2.38
N ALA A 409 -74.70 -33.18 -3.62
CA ALA A 409 -73.37 -33.37 -4.17
C ALA A 409 -72.63 -32.03 -4.43
N VAL A 410 -73.35 -31.01 -4.90
CA VAL A 410 -72.81 -29.65 -5.08
C VAL A 410 -72.56 -28.97 -3.73
N GLU A 411 -73.45 -29.15 -2.75
CA GLU A 411 -73.26 -28.67 -1.37
C GLU A 411 -72.03 -29.33 -0.73
N LYS A 412 -71.84 -30.64 -0.88
CA LYS A 412 -70.61 -31.33 -0.46
C LYS A 412 -69.37 -30.80 -1.18
N LEU A 413 -69.41 -30.58 -2.49
CA LEU A 413 -68.29 -29.98 -3.23
C LEU A 413 -67.99 -28.53 -2.80
N LEU A 414 -69.02 -27.76 -2.41
CA LEU A 414 -68.86 -26.41 -1.87
C LEU A 414 -68.33 -26.41 -0.44
N GLU A 415 -68.75 -27.37 0.40
CA GLU A 415 -68.21 -27.60 1.73
C GLU A 415 -66.76 -28.08 1.68
N ASP A 416 -66.44 -29.04 0.82
CA ASP A 416 -65.06 -29.50 0.56
C ASP A 416 -64.18 -28.35 0.05
N ARG A 417 -64.70 -27.51 -0.87
CA ARG A 417 -63.97 -26.31 -1.35
C ARG A 417 -63.79 -25.26 -0.26
N ARG A 418 -64.76 -25.08 0.64
CA ARG A 418 -64.64 -24.18 1.81
C ARG A 418 -63.64 -24.73 2.82
N GLN A 419 -63.65 -26.03 3.08
CA GLN A 419 -62.69 -26.69 3.97
C GLN A 419 -61.26 -26.61 3.39
N GLN A 420 -61.10 -26.84 2.09
CA GLN A 420 -59.81 -26.65 1.40
C GLN A 420 -59.34 -25.20 1.49
N TYR A 421 -60.21 -24.22 1.23
CA TYR A 421 -59.85 -22.80 1.34
C TYR A 421 -59.46 -22.39 2.78
N LEU A 422 -60.17 -22.89 3.80
CA LEU A 422 -59.81 -22.65 5.20
C LEU A 422 -58.48 -23.33 5.55
N ALA A 423 -58.27 -24.57 5.13
CA ALA A 423 -57.02 -25.29 5.36
C ALA A 423 -55.82 -24.69 4.61
N ASP A 424 -56.03 -24.10 3.42
CA ASP A 424 -55.00 -23.38 2.68
C ASP A 424 -54.69 -22.03 3.34
N LYS A 425 -55.72 -21.33 3.84
CA LYS A 425 -55.54 -20.07 4.58
C LYS A 425 -54.86 -20.26 5.94
N GLU A 426 -55.16 -21.36 6.64
CA GLU A 426 -54.47 -21.76 7.87
C GLU A 426 -53.01 -22.10 7.58
N ARG A 427 -52.73 -22.90 6.54
CA ARG A 427 -51.36 -23.18 6.08
C ARG A 427 -50.59 -21.92 5.71
N GLU A 428 -51.20 -21.00 4.96
CA GLU A 428 -50.58 -19.71 4.61
C GLU A 428 -50.34 -18.82 5.85
N ALA A 429 -51.20 -18.89 6.86
CA ALA A 429 -51.00 -18.16 8.12
C ALA A 429 -49.87 -18.77 8.96
N GLU A 430 -49.77 -20.10 9.01
CA GLU A 430 -48.68 -20.83 9.65
C GLU A 430 -47.33 -20.57 8.95
N GLU A 431 -47.29 -20.60 7.61
CA GLU A 431 -46.09 -20.27 6.83
C GLU A 431 -45.62 -18.83 7.08
N ARG A 432 -46.55 -17.87 7.10
CA ARG A 432 -46.24 -16.48 7.44
C ARG A 432 -45.75 -16.30 8.88
N ALA A 433 -46.30 -17.05 9.84
CA ALA A 433 -45.83 -17.01 11.22
C ALA A 433 -44.39 -17.54 11.32
N ILE A 434 -44.10 -18.67 10.65
CA ILE A 434 -42.75 -19.25 10.61
C ILE A 434 -41.76 -18.30 9.92
N GLU A 435 -42.16 -17.62 8.85
CA GLU A 435 -41.32 -16.64 8.16
C GLU A 435 -41.04 -15.42 9.04
N GLN A 436 -42.04 -14.92 9.77
CA GLN A 436 -41.86 -13.84 10.74
C GLN A 436 -40.92 -14.22 11.88
N GLU A 437 -41.02 -15.44 12.42
CA GLU A 437 -40.10 -15.95 13.44
C GLU A 437 -38.67 -16.05 12.90
N ARG A 438 -38.49 -16.56 11.67
CA ARG A 438 -37.17 -16.62 11.02
C ARG A 438 -36.59 -15.23 10.77
N GLU A 439 -37.40 -14.27 10.34
CA GLU A 439 -36.98 -12.89 10.20
C GLU A 439 -36.61 -12.26 11.53
N ALA A 440 -37.38 -12.50 12.59
CA ALA A 440 -37.10 -11.99 13.93
C ALA A 440 -35.76 -12.53 14.46
N LEU A 441 -35.53 -13.84 14.32
CA LEU A 441 -34.24 -14.47 14.67
C LEU A 441 -33.10 -13.90 13.83
N ARG A 442 -33.31 -13.69 12.52
CA ARG A 442 -32.31 -13.06 11.65
C ARG A 442 -31.98 -11.64 12.12
N ARG A 443 -32.99 -10.83 12.48
CA ARG A 443 -32.79 -9.46 12.98
C ARG A 443 -32.04 -9.45 14.31
N GLN A 444 -32.34 -10.37 15.22
CA GLN A 444 -31.59 -10.52 16.47
C GLN A 444 -30.11 -10.84 16.21
N ILE A 445 -29.82 -11.79 15.32
CA ILE A 445 -28.43 -12.14 14.97
C ILE A 445 -27.70 -10.96 14.31
N ILE A 446 -28.39 -10.17 13.47
CA ILE A 446 -27.82 -8.97 12.87
C ILE A 446 -27.46 -7.95 13.95
N GLU A 447 -28.34 -7.69 14.91
CA GLU A 447 -28.09 -6.72 15.98
C GLU A 447 -26.95 -7.18 16.92
N GLU A 448 -26.91 -8.47 17.26
CA GLU A 448 -25.80 -9.05 18.03
C GLU A 448 -24.45 -8.89 17.31
N GLU A 449 -24.40 -9.22 16.01
CA GLU A 449 -23.16 -9.10 15.24
C GLU A 449 -22.78 -7.64 14.98
N ARG A 450 -23.77 -6.75 14.82
CA ARG A 450 -23.55 -5.30 14.76
C ARG A 450 -22.88 -4.79 16.03
N GLN A 451 -23.42 -5.11 17.20
CA GLN A 451 -22.82 -4.74 18.48
C GLN A 451 -21.42 -5.35 18.67
N ARG A 452 -21.23 -6.60 18.24
CA ARG A 452 -19.94 -7.28 18.31
C ARG A 452 -18.88 -6.58 17.45
N LEU A 453 -19.22 -6.23 16.22
CA LEU A 453 -18.35 -5.46 15.31
C LEU A 453 -18.01 -4.08 15.90
N LEU A 454 -19.00 -3.38 16.45
CA LEU A 454 -18.78 -2.10 17.11
C LEU A 454 -17.84 -2.25 18.32
N LYS A 455 -18.06 -3.21 19.22
CA LYS A 455 -17.19 -3.45 20.38
C LYS A 455 -15.73 -3.73 19.99
N LEU A 456 -15.50 -4.50 18.93
CA LEU A 456 -14.17 -4.86 18.48
C LEU A 456 -13.39 -3.70 17.83
N HIS A 457 -14.09 -2.81 17.12
CA HIS A 457 -13.44 -1.80 16.28
C HIS A 457 -13.58 -0.37 16.83
N ALA A 458 -14.61 -0.07 17.62
CA ALA A 458 -14.88 1.28 18.10
C ALA A 458 -13.73 1.84 18.94
N THR A 459 -13.22 1.07 19.90
CA THR A 459 -12.10 1.48 20.77
C THR A 459 -10.83 1.78 19.97
N LYS A 460 -10.54 1.00 18.92
CA LYS A 460 -9.38 1.19 18.04
C LYS A 460 -9.53 2.38 17.09
N LEU A 461 -10.75 2.75 16.76
CA LEU A 461 -11.06 3.81 15.80
C LEU A 461 -11.57 5.09 16.48
N LEU A 462 -11.36 5.22 17.78
CA LEU A 462 -11.72 6.42 18.52
C LEU A 462 -11.12 7.65 17.82
N GLY A 463 -11.99 8.58 17.44
CA GLY A 463 -11.62 9.80 16.72
C GLY A 463 -11.56 9.69 15.18
N TYR A 464 -11.77 8.52 14.59
CA TYR A 464 -11.77 8.32 13.13
C TYR A 464 -13.07 7.70 12.60
N LEU A 465 -14.05 7.46 13.49
CA LEU A 465 -15.35 6.89 13.16
C LEU A 465 -16.26 7.91 12.44
N PRO A 466 -16.89 7.53 11.31
CA PRO A 466 -17.94 8.32 10.66
C PRO A 466 -19.15 8.64 11.57
N LYS A 467 -19.81 9.77 11.29
CA LYS A 467 -21.06 10.16 11.98
C LYS A 467 -22.18 9.13 11.70
N GLY A 468 -23.04 8.87 12.69
CA GLY A 468 -24.23 8.01 12.54
C GLY A 468 -23.98 6.50 12.57
N ILE A 469 -22.86 6.04 13.16
CA ILE A 469 -22.58 4.59 13.33
C ILE A 469 -23.27 4.01 14.57
N PHE A 470 -23.39 4.80 15.64
CA PHE A 470 -24.03 4.40 16.90
C PHE A 470 -25.49 4.86 16.94
N ARG A 471 -26.38 4.00 17.44
CA ARG A 471 -27.71 4.35 17.95
C ARG A 471 -27.57 4.81 19.41
N GLU A 472 -28.58 5.48 19.93
CA GLU A 472 -28.61 6.00 21.31
C GLU A 472 -28.34 4.87 22.33
N ASP A 473 -28.96 3.70 22.13
CA ASP A 473 -28.79 2.51 22.98
C ASP A 473 -27.39 1.86 22.88
N ASP A 474 -26.67 2.07 21.78
CA ASP A 474 -25.37 1.42 21.57
C ASP A 474 -24.30 2.01 22.49
N LEU A 475 -24.42 3.29 22.86
CA LEU A 475 -23.47 4.01 23.70
C LEU A 475 -23.45 3.47 25.14
N GLU A 476 -24.54 2.87 25.61
CA GLU A 476 -24.66 2.27 26.93
C GLU A 476 -23.76 1.02 27.13
N HIS A 477 -23.28 0.46 26.03
CA HIS A 477 -22.47 -0.76 26.03
C HIS A 477 -20.95 -0.50 26.04
N PHE A 478 -20.53 0.77 26.07
CA PHE A 478 -19.13 1.20 26.06
C PHE A 478 -18.73 1.90 27.38
N ASP A 479 -17.43 1.91 27.68
CA ASP A 479 -16.85 2.52 28.87
C ASP A 479 -17.04 4.05 28.91
N GLU A 480 -17.02 4.66 30.10
CA GLU A 480 -17.21 6.11 30.30
C GLU A 480 -16.16 6.96 29.54
N ASP A 481 -14.93 6.46 29.44
CA ASP A 481 -13.84 7.08 28.67
C ASP A 481 -14.14 7.15 27.16
N PHE A 482 -14.82 6.13 26.63
CA PHE A 482 -15.24 6.11 25.24
C PHE A 482 -16.39 7.12 25.01
N ARG A 483 -17.38 7.14 25.90
CA ARG A 483 -18.53 8.04 25.82
C ARG A 483 -18.12 9.51 25.88
N SER A 484 -17.27 9.86 26.83
CA SER A 484 -16.81 11.24 27.05
C SER A 484 -16.02 11.79 25.85
N ASN A 485 -15.12 10.99 25.27
CA ASN A 485 -14.34 11.40 24.10
C ASN A 485 -15.17 11.46 22.81
N PHE A 486 -16.17 10.59 22.67
CA PHE A 486 -17.09 10.63 21.53
C PHE A 486 -18.04 11.84 21.59
N GLN A 487 -18.57 12.17 22.78
CA GLN A 487 -19.48 13.31 22.99
C GLN A 487 -18.78 14.67 22.89
N LYS A 488 -17.57 14.83 23.45
CA LYS A 488 -16.81 16.09 23.37
C LYS A 488 -16.64 16.58 21.92
N ARG A 489 -16.41 15.66 20.98
CA ARG A 489 -16.22 16.00 19.57
C ARG A 489 -17.51 16.25 18.80
N GLN A 490 -18.66 15.77 19.29
CA GLN A 490 -19.96 16.20 18.74
C GLN A 490 -20.24 17.68 19.09
N ALA A 491 -19.79 18.15 20.25
CA ALA A 491 -19.92 19.54 20.66
C ALA A 491 -19.01 20.48 19.85
N ASP A 492 -17.75 20.10 19.62
CA ASP A 492 -16.75 20.94 18.91
C ASP A 492 -17.08 21.23 17.42
N ILE A 493 -18.03 20.51 16.80
CA ILE A 493 -18.41 20.69 15.38
C ILE A 493 -19.68 21.54 15.23
N PHE A 494 -20.38 21.87 16.32
CA PHE A 494 -21.55 22.78 16.26
C PHE A 494 -21.16 24.27 16.24
N ASP A 495 -19.87 24.59 16.40
CA ASP A 495 -19.30 25.93 16.22
C ASP A 495 -18.74 26.10 14.78
N GLU A 496 -19.54 25.75 13.77
CA GLU A 496 -19.17 25.93 12.36
C GLU A 496 -19.67 27.30 11.86
N GLU A 497 -19.00 28.36 12.31
CA GLU A 497 -18.97 29.66 11.64
C GLU A 497 -17.53 30.19 11.74
N SER A 498 -16.95 30.61 10.62
CA SER A 498 -15.58 31.15 10.46
C SER A 498 -14.47 30.18 10.06
N TRP A 499 -14.56 29.61 8.86
CA TRP A 499 -13.38 29.49 7.98
C TRP A 499 -13.81 29.72 6.53
N GLY A 500 -14.02 30.99 6.20
CA GLY A 500 -14.22 31.48 4.85
C GLY A 500 -13.72 32.92 4.83
N ASP A 501 -12.69 33.14 4.02
CA ASP A 501 -11.94 34.38 3.77
C ASP A 501 -10.72 34.60 4.67
N ASP A 502 -9.55 34.36 4.09
CA ASP A 502 -8.47 35.36 4.05
C ASP A 502 -7.54 35.05 2.85
N GLU A 503 -7.11 36.14 2.22
CA GLU A 503 -6.42 36.30 0.93
C GLU A 503 -5.12 35.51 0.72
#